data_AF-A0A428JDB2-F1
#
_entry.id   AF-A0A428JDB2-F1
#
_cell.length_a   1.000
_cell.length_b   1.000
_cell.length_c   1.000
_cell.angle_alpha   90.00
_cell.angle_beta   90.00
_cell.angle_gamma   90.00
#
_symmetry.space_group_name_H-M   'P 1'
#
loop_
_entity.id
_entity.type
_entity.pdbx_description
1 polymer ?
#
loop_
_entity_poly.entity_id
_entity_poly.type
_entity_poly.pdbx_seq_one_letter_code
_entity_poly.pdbx_strand_id
1 'polypeptide(L)'
;MTISSPLASLYSVLQTVRASAQTNATLLRKNEAATRAALIDPVLRALGWDTANVRMVEPERTVGAKQTLDYVLHGAAGEIVAVIEAKKLEESLDKLGHIGAAIGYGFSLKPKQLFITDGLQWHLYSPQHSSYHPAATLNINETPLAEAALQLIQWLDAAHSGYGIGNQAVLVAESSKVAIDTVSAKKSITKSDKVTKDSPDKFVELTHVNTLQLDPTQKPRQLRLPDGSVVPLKTWKDILEKSCEFVLQHNLAIPLPYPDKAGRKRFLFTADKPLVGSSTPIKYLHKSIFIYTHYSATDCIANALHALKLTPDFMQKVVPSVAF
;
A
#
# COMPACT_ATOMS: atom_id res chain seq x y z
N MET A 1 44.56 13.00 4.44
CA MET A 1 43.32 12.21 4.41
C MET A 1 43.19 11.62 3.02
N THR A 2 43.17 10.30 2.89
CA THR A 2 42.89 9.66 1.60
C THR A 2 41.42 9.85 1.28
N ILE A 3 41.11 10.63 0.23
CA ILE A 3 39.75 10.78 -0.26
C ILE A 3 39.41 9.47 -0.98
N SER A 4 38.60 8.63 -0.33
CA SER A 4 38.07 7.41 -0.96
C SER A 4 36.89 7.78 -1.84
N SER A 5 36.80 7.20 -3.04
CA SER A 5 35.63 7.43 -3.89
C SER A 5 34.36 6.83 -3.24
N PRO A 6 33.16 7.40 -3.51
CA PRO A 6 31.91 6.83 -3.02
C PRO A 6 31.73 5.37 -3.45
N LEU A 7 32.11 5.06 -4.69
CA LEU A 7 32.07 3.71 -5.24
C LEU A 7 32.98 2.74 -4.47
N ALA A 8 34.23 3.14 -4.18
CA ALA A 8 35.17 2.30 -3.43
C ALA A 8 34.70 2.09 -1.98
N SER A 9 34.12 3.13 -1.37
CA SER A 9 33.58 3.06 -0.02
C SER A 9 32.39 2.10 0.06
N LEU A 10 31.44 2.20 -0.88
CA LEU A 10 30.31 1.27 -0.97
C LEU A 10 30.77 -0.15 -1.30
N TYR A 11 31.75 -0.32 -2.19
CA TYR A 11 32.34 -1.62 -2.51
C TYR A 11 32.82 -2.35 -1.24
N SER A 12 33.59 -1.67 -0.38
CA SER A 12 34.08 -2.24 0.89
C SER A 12 32.94 -2.57 1.86
N VAL A 13 31.87 -1.76 1.87
CA VAL A 13 30.66 -2.06 2.65
C VAL A 13 29.98 -3.31 2.12
N LEU A 14 29.82 -3.47 0.81
CA LEU A 14 29.23 -4.68 0.22
C LEU A 14 30.07 -5.93 0.49
N GLN A 15 31.41 -5.82 0.52
CA GLN A 15 32.28 -6.92 0.96
C GLN A 15 31.95 -7.34 2.41
N THR A 16 31.81 -6.35 3.30
CA THR A 16 31.47 -6.58 4.71
C THR A 16 30.07 -7.19 4.86
N VAL A 17 29.10 -6.71 4.08
CA VAL A 17 27.72 -7.24 4.06
C VAL A 17 27.73 -8.71 3.62
N ARG A 18 28.47 -9.07 2.57
CA ARG A 18 28.59 -10.49 2.13
C ARG A 18 29.21 -11.35 3.21
N ALA A 19 30.31 -10.91 3.82
CA ALA A 19 30.98 -11.64 4.90
C ALA A 19 30.06 -11.80 6.12
N SER A 20 29.31 -10.74 6.48
CA SER A 20 28.33 -10.76 7.58
C SER A 20 27.20 -11.74 7.30
N ALA A 21 26.65 -11.74 6.08
CA ALA A 21 25.59 -12.67 5.69
C ALA A 21 26.04 -14.12 5.77
N GLN A 22 27.26 -14.44 5.33
CA GLN A 22 27.84 -15.78 5.43
C GLN A 22 28.11 -16.19 6.89
N THR A 23 28.75 -15.33 7.66
CA THR A 23 29.14 -15.62 9.04
C THR A 23 27.93 -15.80 9.95
N ASN A 24 26.87 -15.01 9.73
CA ASN A 24 25.69 -14.97 10.60
C ASN A 24 24.45 -15.64 10.00
N ALA A 25 24.59 -16.41 8.92
CA ALA A 25 23.47 -16.90 8.10
C ALA A 25 22.35 -17.56 8.94
N THR A 26 22.71 -18.40 9.91
CA THR A 26 21.75 -19.09 10.80
C THR A 26 20.86 -18.13 11.59
N LEU A 27 21.41 -17.00 12.05
CA LEU A 27 20.68 -16.00 12.81
C LEU A 27 19.79 -15.16 11.87
N LEU A 28 20.37 -14.70 10.76
CA LEU A 28 19.70 -13.77 9.83
C LEU A 28 18.52 -14.42 9.09
N ARG A 29 18.58 -15.72 8.80
CA ARG A 29 17.44 -16.48 8.25
C ARG A 29 16.22 -16.54 9.19
N LYS A 30 16.43 -16.31 10.48
CA LYS A 30 15.36 -16.41 11.50
C LYS A 30 14.87 -15.04 11.98
N ASN A 31 15.69 -14.00 11.85
CA ASN A 31 15.45 -12.70 12.45
C ASN A 31 15.62 -11.56 11.43
N GLU A 32 14.50 -10.97 11.03
CA GLU A 32 14.44 -9.88 10.06
C GLU A 32 15.08 -8.60 10.61
N ALA A 33 14.88 -8.29 11.90
CA ALA A 33 15.52 -7.13 12.53
C ALA A 33 17.05 -7.28 12.57
N ALA A 34 17.56 -8.51 12.73
CA ALA A 34 18.99 -8.77 12.61
C ALA A 34 19.47 -8.60 11.16
N THR A 35 18.70 -9.05 10.16
CA THR A 35 19.00 -8.81 8.74
C THR A 35 19.07 -7.31 8.42
N ARG A 36 18.08 -6.54 8.88
CA ARG A 36 18.05 -5.07 8.79
C ARG A 36 19.34 -4.44 9.31
N ALA A 37 19.65 -4.69 10.58
CA ALA A 37 20.82 -4.11 11.24
C ALA A 37 22.16 -4.54 10.63
N ALA A 38 22.29 -5.82 10.23
CA ALA A 38 23.56 -6.39 9.80
C ALA A 38 23.85 -6.19 8.30
N LEU A 39 22.82 -6.13 7.45
CA LEU A 39 22.97 -6.14 5.99
C LEU A 39 22.40 -4.90 5.31
N ILE A 40 21.23 -4.38 5.74
CA ILE A 40 20.53 -3.28 5.06
C ILE A 40 21.02 -1.93 5.56
N ASP A 41 21.05 -1.70 6.87
CA ASP A 41 21.48 -0.42 7.48
C ASP A 41 22.91 -0.01 7.08
N PRO A 42 23.91 -0.91 6.96
CA PRO A 42 25.22 -0.54 6.45
C PRO A 42 25.18 -0.01 5.02
N VAL A 43 24.37 -0.61 4.15
CA VAL A 43 24.22 -0.18 2.74
C VAL A 43 23.55 1.19 2.68
N LEU A 44 22.46 1.40 3.43
CA LEU A 44 21.77 2.69 3.47
C LEU A 44 22.69 3.82 3.95
N ARG A 45 23.44 3.59 5.05
CA ARG A 45 24.41 4.57 5.55
C ARG A 45 25.54 4.85 4.55
N ALA A 46 26.02 3.83 3.85
CA ALA A 46 27.05 4.00 2.82
C ALA A 46 26.56 4.80 1.60
N LEU A 47 25.27 4.71 1.30
CA LEU A 47 24.58 5.51 0.26
C LEU A 47 24.19 6.91 0.76
N GLY A 48 24.60 7.29 1.97
CA GLY A 48 24.36 8.62 2.54
C GLY A 48 23.05 8.76 3.33
N TRP A 49 22.28 7.69 3.52
CA TRP A 49 21.08 7.71 4.36
C TRP A 49 21.42 7.55 5.84
N ASP A 50 21.21 8.60 6.63
CA ASP A 50 21.40 8.55 8.08
C ASP A 50 20.20 7.89 8.76
N THR A 51 20.35 6.61 9.12
CA THR A 51 19.32 5.83 9.81
C THR A 51 19.05 6.29 11.24
N ALA A 52 19.89 7.15 11.82
CA ALA A 52 19.62 7.79 13.11
C ALA A 52 18.78 9.07 12.97
N ASN A 53 18.68 9.64 11.77
CA ASN A 53 17.87 10.82 11.49
C ASN A 53 16.48 10.39 11.01
N VAL A 54 15.51 10.37 11.93
CA VAL A 54 14.12 9.96 11.66
C VAL A 54 13.38 10.82 10.62
N ARG A 55 13.88 12.02 10.32
CA ARG A 55 13.32 12.87 9.25
C ARG A 55 13.84 12.50 7.87
N MET A 56 14.97 11.80 7.81
CA MET A 56 15.59 11.32 6.57
C MET A 56 15.21 9.86 6.32
N VAL A 57 15.24 9.04 7.36
CA VAL A 57 14.87 7.62 7.35
C VAL A 57 13.87 7.39 8.46
N GLU A 58 12.60 7.23 8.12
CA GLU A 58 11.54 6.91 9.08
C GLU A 58 11.39 5.39 9.17
N PRO A 59 11.83 4.76 10.27
CA PRO A 59 11.64 3.33 10.46
C PRO A 59 10.20 3.03 10.87
N GLU A 60 9.73 1.82 10.52
CA GLU A 60 8.48 1.25 11.03
C GLU A 60 7.26 2.18 10.82
N ARG A 61 7.18 2.82 9.64
CA ARG A 61 6.03 3.65 9.27
C ARG A 61 4.78 2.79 9.12
N THR A 62 3.83 2.95 10.03
CA THR A 62 2.50 2.36 9.86
C THR A 62 1.67 3.15 8.85
N VAL A 63 1.22 2.49 7.80
CA VAL A 63 0.30 3.03 6.79
C VAL A 63 -1.11 2.53 7.09
N GLY A 64 -1.98 3.46 7.48
CA GLY A 64 -3.31 3.12 8.00
C GLY A 64 -3.22 2.42 9.36
N ALA A 65 -3.99 1.33 9.53
CA ALA A 65 -4.06 0.57 10.79
C ALA A 65 -3.57 -0.89 10.67
N LYS A 66 -2.97 -1.28 9.54
CA LYS A 66 -2.71 -2.72 9.23
C LYS A 66 -1.31 -3.07 8.73
N GLN A 67 -0.57 -2.16 8.11
CA GLN A 67 0.77 -2.46 7.58
C GLN A 67 1.81 -1.49 8.12
N THR A 68 2.90 -2.06 8.63
CA THR A 68 4.11 -1.32 8.97
C THR A 68 5.13 -1.56 7.86
N LEU A 69 5.70 -0.48 7.33
CA LEU A 69 6.79 -0.51 6.35
C LEU A 69 8.11 -0.32 7.09
N ASP A 70 9.13 -1.08 6.74
CA ASP A 70 10.38 -1.09 7.51
C ASP A 70 11.16 0.23 7.42
N TYR A 71 11.26 0.81 6.22
CA TYR A 71 11.90 2.10 6.02
C TYR A 71 11.14 2.96 5.03
N VAL A 72 10.95 4.23 5.38
CA VAL A 72 10.49 5.28 4.46
C VAL A 72 11.58 6.35 4.38
N LEU A 73 12.11 6.53 3.17
CA LEU A 73 13.20 7.44 2.87
C LEU A 73 12.63 8.76 2.36
N HIS A 74 12.98 9.86 3.02
CA HIS A 74 12.48 11.20 2.74
C HIS A 74 13.57 12.07 2.12
N GLY A 75 13.25 12.75 1.02
CA GLY A 75 14.14 13.74 0.39
C GLY A 75 14.30 14.99 1.25
N ALA A 76 15.29 15.82 0.93
CA ALA A 76 15.57 17.04 1.69
C ALA A 76 14.39 18.04 1.69
N ALA A 77 13.51 17.97 0.68
CA ALA A 77 12.28 18.78 0.60
C ALA A 77 11.08 18.12 1.32
N GLY A 78 11.27 16.96 1.97
CA GLY A 78 10.25 16.24 2.71
C GLY A 78 9.36 15.31 1.89
N GLU A 79 9.66 15.11 0.60
CA GLU A 79 8.94 14.15 -0.22
C GLU A 79 9.40 12.71 0.04
N ILE A 80 8.51 11.73 -0.08
CA ILE A 80 8.89 10.32 0.04
C ILE A 80 9.61 9.89 -1.25
N VAL A 81 10.88 9.56 -1.13
CA VAL A 81 11.74 9.13 -2.24
C VAL A 81 11.60 7.64 -2.46
N ALA A 82 11.76 6.85 -1.40
CA ALA A 82 11.74 5.41 -1.49
C ALA A 82 11.09 4.77 -0.27
N VAL A 83 10.49 3.61 -0.49
CA VAL A 83 10.05 2.70 0.58
C VAL A 83 10.88 1.44 0.48
N ILE A 84 11.35 0.91 1.60
CA ILE A 84 12.11 -0.34 1.65
C ILE A 84 11.40 -1.27 2.63
N GLU A 85 11.04 -2.44 2.12
CA GLU A 85 10.51 -3.57 2.90
C GLU A 85 11.63 -4.61 3.05
N ALA A 86 12.00 -4.90 4.29
CA ALA A 86 13.01 -5.88 4.63
C ALA A 86 12.40 -7.28 4.75
N LYS A 87 13.23 -8.29 4.53
CA LYS A 87 12.91 -9.70 4.72
C LYS A 87 14.05 -10.39 5.44
N LYS A 88 13.80 -11.60 5.95
CA LYS A 88 14.85 -12.45 6.51
C LYS A 88 15.79 -12.89 5.39
N LEU A 89 17.04 -13.17 5.75
CA LEU A 89 18.03 -13.64 4.77
C LEU A 89 17.52 -14.89 4.03
N GLU A 90 17.65 -14.91 2.71
CA GLU A 90 17.20 -15.98 1.78
C GLU A 90 15.68 -16.23 1.78
N GLU A 91 14.89 -15.32 2.36
CA GLU A 91 13.45 -15.36 2.19
C GLU A 91 13.08 -14.97 0.76
N SER A 92 12.22 -15.77 0.12
CA SER A 92 11.76 -15.48 -1.23
C SER A 92 11.07 -14.12 -1.31
N LEU A 93 11.61 -13.26 -2.17
CA LEU A 93 11.12 -11.91 -2.45
C LEU A 93 9.97 -11.88 -3.48
N ASP A 94 9.47 -13.05 -3.91
CA ASP A 94 8.44 -13.22 -4.95
C ASP A 94 7.14 -13.86 -4.44
N LYS A 95 7.01 -14.11 -3.13
CA LYS A 95 5.76 -14.61 -2.52
C LYS A 95 4.63 -13.57 -2.62
N LEU A 96 3.91 -13.61 -3.74
CA LEU A 96 2.85 -12.70 -4.17
C LEU A 96 1.84 -12.29 -3.07
N GLY A 97 1.52 -13.16 -2.12
CA GLY A 97 0.54 -12.87 -1.06
C GLY A 97 0.98 -11.76 -0.09
N HIS A 98 2.22 -11.80 0.41
CA HIS A 98 2.72 -10.81 1.37
C HIS A 98 3.35 -9.61 0.66
N ILE A 99 4.05 -9.87 -0.44
CA ILE A 99 4.71 -8.84 -1.25
C ILE A 99 3.70 -7.94 -1.95
N GLY A 100 2.56 -8.46 -2.42
CA GLY A 100 1.51 -7.64 -3.03
C GLY A 100 0.92 -6.60 -2.06
N ALA A 101 0.79 -6.95 -0.78
CA ALA A 101 0.34 -6.00 0.25
C ALA A 101 1.41 -4.94 0.53
N ALA A 102 2.67 -5.33 0.75
CA ALA A 102 3.77 -4.40 0.97
C ALA A 102 3.95 -3.43 -0.20
N ILE A 103 3.88 -3.94 -1.44
CA ILE A 103 3.90 -3.12 -2.66
C ILE A 103 2.73 -2.13 -2.69
N GLY A 104 1.52 -2.60 -2.41
CA GLY A 104 0.32 -1.76 -2.41
C GLY A 104 0.38 -0.64 -1.37
N TYR A 105 0.73 -0.97 -0.12
CA TYR A 105 0.85 0.02 0.96
C TYR A 105 2.03 0.96 0.73
N GLY A 106 3.19 0.43 0.32
CA GLY A 106 4.36 1.24 0.00
C GLY A 106 4.06 2.23 -1.12
N PHE A 107 3.41 1.81 -2.22
CA PHE A 107 3.03 2.74 -3.30
C PHE A 107 1.89 3.69 -2.94
N SER A 108 1.06 3.39 -1.94
CA SER A 108 0.02 4.33 -1.47
C SER A 108 0.62 5.63 -0.90
N LEU A 109 1.85 5.58 -0.41
CA LEU A 109 2.63 6.74 0.02
C LEU A 109 3.19 7.56 -1.14
N LYS A 110 2.99 7.11 -2.39
CA LYS A 110 3.50 7.74 -3.62
C LYS A 110 5.03 7.94 -3.63
N PRO A 111 5.85 6.95 -3.23
CA PRO A 111 7.30 7.04 -3.37
C PRO A 111 7.70 7.07 -4.84
N LYS A 112 8.90 7.58 -5.13
CA LYS A 112 9.50 7.46 -6.47
C LYS A 112 9.86 5.99 -6.78
N GLN A 113 10.31 5.26 -5.76
CA GLN A 113 10.77 3.87 -5.88
C GLN A 113 10.35 3.01 -4.68
N LEU A 114 10.20 1.70 -4.89
CA LEU A 114 9.94 0.75 -3.80
C LEU A 114 10.92 -0.41 -3.90
N PHE A 115 11.48 -0.81 -2.77
CA PHE A 115 12.42 -1.92 -2.68
C PHE A 115 11.88 -3.01 -1.76
N ILE A 116 12.12 -4.26 -2.15
CA ILE A 116 12.00 -5.41 -1.25
C ILE A 116 13.37 -6.09 -1.24
N THR A 117 13.89 -6.36 -0.04
CA THR A 117 15.25 -6.89 0.09
C THR A 117 15.46 -7.74 1.34
N ASP A 118 16.35 -8.72 1.24
CA ASP A 118 16.91 -9.45 2.38
C ASP A 118 18.34 -9.00 2.73
N GLY A 119 18.77 -7.87 2.16
CA GLY A 119 20.12 -7.33 2.29
C GLY A 119 21.10 -7.80 1.21
N LEU A 120 20.88 -8.96 0.56
CA LEU A 120 21.73 -9.45 -0.54
C LEU A 120 21.02 -9.37 -1.88
N GLN A 121 19.74 -9.74 -1.92
CA GLN A 121 18.86 -9.60 -3.07
C GLN A 121 18.04 -8.32 -2.92
N TRP A 122 18.00 -7.51 -3.97
CA TRP A 122 17.27 -6.25 -4.02
C TRP A 122 16.35 -6.26 -5.22
N HIS A 123 15.04 -6.13 -4.96
CA HIS A 123 14.01 -6.04 -5.98
C HIS A 123 13.49 -4.61 -6.03
N LEU A 124 13.74 -3.91 -7.13
CA LEU A 124 13.22 -2.57 -7.39
C LEU A 124 11.87 -2.69 -8.08
N TYR A 125 10.85 -2.06 -7.51
CA TYR A 125 9.53 -1.89 -8.10
C TYR A 125 9.32 -0.42 -8.46
N SER A 126 8.68 -0.19 -9.61
CA SER A 126 8.25 1.13 -10.06
C SER A 126 6.72 1.20 -10.11
N PRO A 127 6.13 2.36 -9.77
CA PRO A 127 4.68 2.55 -9.85
C PRO A 127 4.13 2.48 -11.28
N GLN A 128 4.99 2.54 -12.31
CA GLN A 128 4.57 2.46 -13.72
C GLN A 128 4.35 1.02 -14.21
N HIS A 129 4.85 0.00 -13.50
CA HIS A 129 4.70 -1.40 -13.90
C HIS A 129 3.62 -2.08 -13.05
N SER A 130 2.50 -2.44 -13.69
CA SER A 130 1.38 -3.15 -13.04
C SER A 130 1.64 -4.64 -12.79
N SER A 131 2.86 -5.11 -13.06
CA SER A 131 3.31 -6.45 -12.74
C SER A 131 3.81 -6.48 -11.31
N TYR A 132 3.40 -7.47 -10.51
CA TYR A 132 4.05 -7.83 -9.24
C TYR A 132 5.49 -8.36 -9.45
N HIS A 133 6.09 -8.06 -10.59
CA HIS A 133 7.46 -8.37 -10.94
C HIS A 133 8.30 -7.11 -10.74
N PRO A 134 9.52 -7.26 -10.19
CA PRO A 134 10.44 -6.15 -10.07
C PRO A 134 10.78 -5.58 -11.45
N ALA A 135 10.87 -4.26 -11.53
CA ALA A 135 11.39 -3.54 -12.69
C ALA A 135 12.90 -3.80 -12.89
N ALA A 136 13.63 -4.06 -11.80
CA ALA A 136 15.00 -4.52 -11.84
C ALA A 136 15.34 -5.33 -10.58
N THR A 137 16.29 -6.26 -10.70
CA THR A 137 16.80 -7.04 -9.57
C THR A 137 18.31 -6.93 -9.50
N LEU A 138 18.85 -7.03 -8.29
CA LEU A 138 20.28 -7.08 -8.03
C LEU A 138 20.55 -8.16 -6.97
N ASN A 139 21.54 -9.01 -7.21
CA ASN A 139 22.02 -9.97 -6.24
C ASN A 139 23.49 -9.70 -5.93
N ILE A 140 23.78 -9.14 -4.75
CA ILE A 140 25.12 -8.75 -4.31
C ILE A 140 26.09 -9.95 -4.25
N ASN A 141 25.58 -11.18 -4.10
CA ASN A 141 26.42 -12.38 -4.09
C ASN A 141 26.87 -12.81 -5.49
N GLU A 142 26.04 -12.59 -6.50
CA GLU A 142 26.24 -13.07 -7.87
C GLU A 142 26.83 -11.98 -8.78
N THR A 143 26.46 -10.73 -8.56
CA THR A 143 26.94 -9.58 -9.33
C THR A 143 28.35 -9.16 -8.85
N PRO A 144 29.28 -8.84 -9.76
CA PRO A 144 30.56 -8.23 -9.38
C PRO A 144 30.35 -7.00 -8.49
N LEU A 145 31.07 -6.93 -7.36
CA LEU A 145 30.77 -5.94 -6.31
C LEU A 145 30.86 -4.48 -6.77
N ALA A 146 31.73 -4.17 -7.72
CA ALA A 146 31.83 -2.82 -8.29
C ALA A 146 30.57 -2.46 -9.10
N GLU A 147 30.02 -3.42 -9.85
CA GLU A 147 28.78 -3.25 -10.61
C GLU A 147 27.57 -3.15 -9.65
N ALA A 148 27.53 -4.01 -8.62
CA ALA A 148 26.49 -3.95 -7.60
C ALA A 148 26.49 -2.60 -6.85
N ALA A 149 27.67 -2.09 -6.49
CA ALA A 149 27.83 -0.79 -5.87
C ALA A 149 27.34 0.34 -6.80
N LEU A 150 27.73 0.31 -8.07
CA LEU A 150 27.27 1.30 -9.05
C LEU A 150 25.74 1.27 -9.22
N GLN A 151 25.14 0.08 -9.28
CA GLN A 151 23.70 -0.08 -9.42
C GLN A 151 22.94 0.47 -8.21
N LEU A 152 23.42 0.20 -6.99
CA LEU A 152 22.83 0.73 -5.77
C LEU A 152 22.96 2.26 -5.66
N ILE A 153 24.09 2.83 -6.09
CA ILE A 153 24.25 4.29 -6.19
C ILE A 153 23.21 4.88 -7.14
N GLN A 154 23.05 4.29 -8.33
CA GLN A 154 22.06 4.76 -9.30
C GLN A 154 20.63 4.72 -8.75
N TRP A 155 20.29 3.68 -7.97
CA TRP A 155 18.96 3.51 -7.42
C TRP A 155 18.67 4.38 -6.19
N LEU A 156 19.63 4.44 -5.26
CA LEU A 156 19.37 4.81 -3.87
C LEU A 156 20.38 5.81 -3.29
N ASP A 157 21.27 6.44 -4.06
CA ASP A 157 22.13 7.48 -3.49
C ASP A 157 21.30 8.65 -2.93
N ALA A 158 21.53 9.00 -1.65
CA ALA A 158 20.85 10.10 -0.98
C ALA A 158 21.13 11.46 -1.65
N ALA A 159 22.23 11.58 -2.39
CA ALA A 159 22.56 12.75 -3.20
C ALA A 159 21.51 13.06 -4.27
N HIS A 160 20.87 12.04 -4.86
CA HIS A 160 19.75 12.24 -5.78
C HIS A 160 18.53 12.90 -5.12
N SER A 161 18.50 12.91 -3.79
CA SER A 161 17.39 13.42 -2.97
C SER A 161 17.75 14.72 -2.24
N GLY A 162 18.86 15.35 -2.60
CA GLY A 162 19.28 16.65 -2.07
C GLY A 162 20.16 16.59 -0.82
N TYR A 163 20.61 15.41 -0.39
CA TYR A 163 21.54 15.27 0.74
C TYR A 163 22.99 15.21 0.29
N GLY A 164 23.93 15.72 1.09
CA GLY A 164 25.37 15.65 0.77
C GLY A 164 25.82 16.49 -0.43
N ILE A 165 24.90 17.08 -1.21
CA ILE A 165 25.19 18.09 -2.21
C ILE A 165 25.05 19.45 -1.54
N GLY A 166 26.14 20.22 -1.47
CA GLY A 166 26.18 21.52 -0.82
C GLY A 166 25.22 22.52 -1.45
N ASN A 167 23.99 22.60 -0.94
CA ASN A 167 23.13 23.76 -1.00
C ASN A 167 22.16 23.71 0.17
N GLN A 168 22.57 24.30 1.30
CA GLN A 168 21.64 24.68 2.35
C GLN A 168 20.79 25.84 1.85
N ALA A 169 19.60 25.55 1.32
CA ALA A 169 18.54 26.53 1.23
C ALA A 169 17.19 25.82 1.26
N VAL A 170 16.33 26.25 2.20
CA VAL A 170 14.89 25.96 2.36
C VAL A 170 14.65 24.56 2.95
N LEU A 171 14.36 24.35 4.25
CA LEU A 171 13.22 24.85 5.03
C LEU A 171 13.51 24.75 6.55
N VAL A 172 13.72 25.88 7.23
CA VAL A 172 13.50 26.03 8.68
C VAL A 172 12.70 27.30 8.89
N ALA A 173 11.43 27.26 8.51
CA ALA A 173 10.43 28.23 8.93
C ALA A 173 9.07 27.54 8.81
N GLU A 174 8.20 27.76 9.80
CA GLU A 174 6.84 27.20 9.92
C GLU A 174 6.72 25.82 10.58
N SER A 175 7.15 25.73 11.85
CA SER A 175 6.35 25.05 12.90
C SER A 175 6.81 25.53 14.27
N SER A 176 6.62 26.82 14.54
CA SER A 176 6.71 27.40 15.88
C SER A 176 5.58 28.41 15.99
N LYS A 177 4.39 27.89 16.31
CA LYS A 177 3.24 28.62 16.89
C LYS A 177 2.05 27.66 17.00
N VAL A 178 1.98 26.89 18.09
CA VAL A 178 0.74 26.79 18.87
C VAL A 178 1.14 26.71 20.33
N ALA A 179 0.57 27.64 21.08
CA ALA A 179 0.86 27.94 22.47
C ALA A 179 0.44 26.81 23.42
N ILE A 180 1.22 26.71 24.48
CA ILE A 180 0.88 26.01 25.71
C ILE A 180 -0.20 26.86 26.39
N ASP A 181 -1.40 26.31 26.57
CA ASP A 181 -2.35 26.81 27.56
C ASP A 181 -2.73 25.70 28.54
N THR A 182 -2.47 26.02 29.79
CA THR A 182 -2.66 25.20 30.99
C THR A 182 -4.13 25.12 31.42
N VAL A 183 -4.58 23.89 31.65
CA VAL A 183 -5.46 23.41 32.73
C VAL A 183 -6.79 24.13 33.00
N SER A 184 -7.90 23.42 32.78
CA SER A 184 -8.97 23.35 33.79
C SER A 184 -9.71 22.02 33.75
N ALA A 185 -9.57 21.28 34.85
CA ALA A 185 -10.30 20.07 35.15
C ALA A 185 -11.77 20.38 35.46
N LYS A 186 -12.69 19.59 34.91
CA LYS A 186 -13.92 19.20 35.60
C LYS A 186 -14.31 17.78 35.23
N LYS A 187 -14.42 16.96 36.28
CA LYS A 187 -14.95 15.59 36.32
C LYS A 187 -16.34 15.52 35.67
N SER A 188 -16.59 14.46 34.92
CA SER A 188 -17.76 13.61 35.20
C SER A 188 -17.43 12.17 34.88
N ILE A 189 -17.47 11.35 35.93
CA ILE A 189 -17.39 9.89 35.90
C ILE A 189 -18.74 9.37 35.42
N THR A 190 -18.74 8.50 34.42
CA THR A 190 -19.73 7.44 34.30
C THR A 190 -19.05 6.18 33.76
N LYS A 191 -18.81 5.22 34.68
CA LYS A 191 -18.86 3.77 34.43
C LYS A 191 -20.23 3.47 33.81
N SER A 192 -20.51 2.47 32.98
CA SER A 192 -19.98 1.14 32.65
C SER A 192 -20.54 0.83 31.22
N ASP A 193 -20.13 -0.16 30.43
CA ASP A 193 -20.12 -1.60 30.63
C ASP A 193 -19.26 -2.23 29.51
N LYS A 194 -18.28 -3.07 29.86
CA LYS A 194 -18.38 -4.54 29.89
C LYS A 194 -18.86 -5.17 28.57
N VAL A 195 -17.85 -5.70 27.88
CA VAL A 195 -17.87 -6.82 26.93
C VAL A 195 -19.05 -7.79 27.15
N THR A 196 -19.85 -7.98 26.11
CA THR A 196 -20.69 -9.18 25.92
C THR A 196 -20.57 -9.71 24.49
N LYS A 197 -20.42 -11.04 24.42
CA LYS A 197 -20.42 -11.89 23.23
C LYS A 197 -21.76 -11.86 22.47
N ASP A 198 -21.65 -12.12 21.17
CA ASP A 198 -22.64 -12.65 20.21
C ASP A 198 -24.02 -11.98 20.03
N SER A 199 -24.23 -11.42 18.84
CA SER A 199 -25.54 -11.33 18.16
C SER A 199 -25.35 -11.34 16.63
N PRO A 200 -26.14 -12.09 15.85
CA PRO A 200 -25.99 -12.24 14.41
C PRO A 200 -26.58 -11.04 13.64
N ASP A 201 -25.94 -10.68 12.53
CA ASP A 201 -26.45 -9.78 11.47
C ASP A 201 -26.73 -8.31 11.82
N LYS A 202 -25.75 -7.62 12.42
CA LYS A 202 -25.72 -6.15 12.36
C LYS A 202 -25.25 -5.69 10.97
N PHE A 203 -26.18 -5.19 10.17
CA PHE A 203 -25.87 -4.51 8.91
C PHE A 203 -25.20 -3.15 9.18
N VAL A 204 -24.07 -2.90 8.51
CA VAL A 204 -23.39 -1.61 8.52
C VAL A 204 -23.50 -0.96 7.14
N GLU A 205 -23.88 0.32 7.10
CA GLU A 205 -24.00 1.07 5.85
C GLU A 205 -22.70 1.07 5.05
N LEU A 206 -22.79 0.92 3.72
CA LEU A 206 -21.62 0.85 2.84
C LEU A 206 -20.71 2.09 2.94
N THR A 207 -21.27 3.26 3.24
CA THR A 207 -20.55 4.52 3.48
C THR A 207 -19.64 4.45 4.72
N HIS A 208 -20.02 3.65 5.71
CA HIS A 208 -19.34 3.51 6.99
C HIS A 208 -18.44 2.27 7.06
N VAL A 209 -18.48 1.37 6.07
CA VAL A 209 -17.66 0.15 6.08
C VAL A 209 -16.16 0.45 6.19
N ASN A 210 -15.68 1.50 5.51
CA ASN A 210 -14.27 1.90 5.58
C ASN A 210 -13.87 2.50 6.93
N THR A 211 -14.84 2.78 7.82
CA THR A 211 -14.61 3.28 9.18
C THR A 211 -14.62 2.17 10.23
N LEU A 212 -15.05 0.96 9.85
CA LEU A 212 -15.07 -0.19 10.75
C LEU A 212 -13.68 -0.81 10.91
N GLN A 213 -13.33 -1.16 12.14
CA GLN A 213 -12.20 -2.03 12.44
C GLN A 213 -12.62 -3.49 12.26
N LEU A 214 -12.56 -3.99 11.03
CA LEU A 214 -12.88 -5.39 10.70
C LEU A 214 -11.66 -6.29 10.86
N ASP A 215 -11.87 -7.46 11.45
CA ASP A 215 -10.87 -8.53 11.53
C ASP A 215 -10.41 -8.93 10.11
N PRO A 216 -9.11 -9.18 9.85
CA PRO A 216 -8.61 -9.56 8.53
C PRO A 216 -9.28 -10.80 7.90
N THR A 217 -9.85 -11.69 8.71
CA THR A 217 -10.58 -12.89 8.26
C THR A 217 -12.07 -12.64 8.05
N GLN A 218 -12.58 -11.50 8.54
CA GLN A 218 -13.98 -11.13 8.49
C GLN A 218 -14.34 -10.68 7.07
N LYS A 219 -15.09 -11.55 6.38
CA LYS A 219 -15.56 -11.33 5.01
C LYS A 219 -17.01 -10.88 5.03
N PRO A 220 -17.43 -10.06 4.06
CA PRO A 220 -18.84 -9.71 3.94
C PRO A 220 -19.64 -10.98 3.60
N ARG A 221 -20.75 -11.19 4.30
CA ARG A 221 -21.64 -12.35 4.15
C ARG A 221 -22.94 -12.01 3.45
N GLN A 222 -23.45 -10.80 3.65
CA GLN A 222 -24.72 -10.36 3.09
C GLN A 222 -24.65 -8.89 2.68
N LEU A 223 -25.23 -8.54 1.54
CA LEU A 223 -25.46 -7.17 1.10
C LEU A 223 -26.96 -6.89 1.14
N ARG A 224 -27.36 -5.82 1.81
CA ARG A 224 -28.68 -5.22 1.70
C ARG A 224 -28.66 -4.15 0.61
N LEU A 225 -29.45 -4.33 -0.42
CA LEU A 225 -29.60 -3.43 -1.58
C LEU A 225 -30.58 -2.29 -1.30
N PRO A 226 -30.62 -1.22 -2.13
CA PRO A 226 -31.49 -0.06 -1.92
C PRO A 226 -32.99 -0.39 -1.78
N ASP A 227 -33.46 -1.45 -2.43
CA ASP A 227 -34.86 -1.87 -2.39
C ASP A 227 -35.25 -2.62 -1.11
N GLY A 228 -34.28 -2.91 -0.24
CA GLY A 228 -34.44 -3.69 0.98
C GLY A 228 -34.12 -5.17 0.83
N SER A 229 -33.89 -5.66 -0.39
CA SER A 229 -33.51 -7.06 -0.61
C SER A 229 -32.13 -7.36 -0.02
N VAL A 230 -31.94 -8.59 0.46
CA VAL A 230 -30.68 -9.07 1.03
C VAL A 230 -30.14 -10.20 0.18
N VAL A 231 -28.90 -10.08 -0.28
CA VAL A 231 -28.22 -11.07 -1.12
C VAL A 231 -26.97 -11.60 -0.43
N PRO A 232 -26.67 -12.91 -0.56
CA PRO A 232 -25.47 -13.50 0.02
C PRO A 232 -24.20 -13.08 -0.73
N LEU A 233 -23.10 -13.01 0.00
CA LEU A 233 -21.78 -12.65 -0.48
C LEU A 233 -20.73 -13.69 -0.03
N LYS A 234 -19.69 -13.85 -0.83
CA LYS A 234 -18.50 -14.67 -0.55
C LYS A 234 -17.24 -13.81 -0.51
N THR A 235 -17.22 -12.72 -1.28
CA THR A 235 -16.07 -11.84 -1.43
C THR A 235 -16.44 -10.36 -1.43
N TRP A 236 -15.46 -9.50 -1.21
CA TRP A 236 -15.61 -8.04 -1.36
C TRP A 236 -15.97 -7.61 -2.78
N LYS A 237 -15.53 -8.38 -3.79
CA LYS A 237 -15.87 -8.17 -5.19
C LYS A 237 -17.37 -8.39 -5.42
N ASP A 238 -17.99 -9.31 -4.69
CA ASP A 238 -19.42 -9.59 -4.83
C ASP A 238 -20.28 -8.37 -4.46
N ILE A 239 -19.81 -7.51 -3.53
CA ILE A 239 -20.50 -6.25 -3.20
C ILE A 239 -20.62 -5.37 -4.44
N LEU A 240 -19.52 -5.22 -5.18
CA LEU A 240 -19.49 -4.44 -6.42
C LEU A 240 -20.38 -5.07 -7.48
N GLU A 241 -20.22 -6.36 -7.74
CA GLU A 241 -20.99 -7.07 -8.77
C GLU A 241 -22.48 -6.99 -8.50
N LYS A 242 -22.92 -7.26 -7.26
CA LYS A 242 -24.35 -7.24 -6.90
C LYS A 242 -24.94 -5.84 -6.91
N SER A 243 -24.18 -4.82 -6.50
CA SER A 243 -24.62 -3.43 -6.59
C SER A 243 -24.77 -2.97 -8.04
N CYS A 244 -23.82 -3.33 -8.90
CA CYS A 244 -23.86 -3.04 -10.33
C CYS A 244 -24.99 -3.79 -11.05
N GLU A 245 -25.17 -5.08 -10.75
CA GLU A 245 -26.26 -5.91 -11.29
C GLU A 245 -27.62 -5.31 -10.95
N PHE A 246 -27.83 -4.91 -9.69
CA PHE A 246 -29.06 -4.24 -9.25
C PHE A 246 -29.32 -2.94 -10.04
N VAL A 247 -28.30 -2.08 -10.17
CA VAL A 247 -28.43 -0.82 -10.90
C VAL A 247 -28.78 -1.06 -12.38
N LEU A 248 -28.12 -2.00 -13.05
CA LEU A 248 -28.35 -2.33 -14.46
C LEU A 248 -29.73 -2.96 -14.71
N GLN A 249 -30.29 -3.66 -13.72
CA GLN A 249 -31.65 -4.23 -13.82
C GLN A 249 -32.75 -3.17 -13.67
N HIS A 250 -32.48 -2.06 -12.96
CA HIS A 250 -33.48 -1.08 -12.56
C HIS A 250 -33.32 0.31 -13.20
N ASN A 251 -32.18 0.61 -13.81
CA ASN A 251 -31.97 1.84 -14.57
C ASN A 251 -31.61 1.52 -16.03
N LEU A 252 -32.54 1.81 -16.95
CA LEU A 252 -32.39 1.56 -18.39
C LEU A 252 -31.73 2.71 -19.16
N ALA A 253 -31.38 3.81 -18.49
CA ALA A 253 -30.84 5.03 -19.08
C ALA A 253 -29.38 5.30 -18.65
N ILE A 254 -28.61 4.24 -18.36
CA ILE A 254 -27.20 4.37 -17.99
C ILE A 254 -26.36 4.66 -19.26
N PRO A 255 -25.59 5.77 -19.28
CA PRO A 255 -24.71 6.06 -20.41
C PRO A 255 -23.54 5.07 -20.44
N LEU A 256 -23.24 4.55 -21.63
CA LEU A 256 -22.09 3.68 -21.87
C LEU A 256 -21.10 4.38 -22.82
N PRO A 257 -19.79 4.36 -22.52
CA PRO A 257 -19.21 3.74 -21.33
C PRO A 257 -19.37 4.60 -20.06
N TYR A 258 -19.56 3.96 -18.91
CA TYR A 258 -19.72 4.66 -17.63
C TYR A 258 -18.39 4.68 -16.85
N PRO A 259 -17.86 5.85 -16.48
CA PRO A 259 -16.56 5.94 -15.80
C PRO A 259 -16.62 5.30 -14.40
N ASP A 260 -15.47 4.81 -13.94
CA ASP A 260 -15.32 4.42 -12.55
C ASP A 260 -15.08 5.64 -11.64
N LYS A 261 -15.26 5.46 -10.33
CA LYS A 261 -14.97 6.51 -9.34
C LYS A 261 -13.46 6.71 -9.15
N ALA A 262 -12.65 5.71 -9.49
CA ALA A 262 -11.20 5.72 -9.29
C ALA A 262 -10.46 6.62 -10.29
N GLY A 263 -11.14 7.14 -11.33
CA GLY A 263 -10.62 8.15 -12.24
C GLY A 263 -9.48 7.66 -13.15
N ARG A 264 -9.31 6.35 -13.30
CA ARG A 264 -8.14 5.75 -13.96
C ARG A 264 -8.38 5.43 -15.44
N LYS A 265 -8.89 6.35 -16.28
CA LYS A 265 -9.18 6.09 -17.73
C LYS A 265 -9.90 4.74 -17.99
N ARG A 266 -10.60 4.18 -17.00
CA ARG A 266 -11.27 2.88 -17.02
C ARG A 266 -12.75 3.12 -16.81
N PHE A 267 -13.54 2.27 -17.44
CA PHE A 267 -14.99 2.34 -17.37
C PHE A 267 -15.50 1.22 -16.49
N LEU A 268 -16.31 1.57 -15.50
CA LEU A 268 -17.01 0.63 -14.65
C LEU A 268 -17.96 -0.23 -15.48
N PHE A 269 -18.66 0.40 -16.44
CA PHE A 269 -19.48 -0.28 -17.45
C PHE A 269 -18.97 0.02 -18.86
N THR A 270 -18.73 -1.04 -19.63
CA THR A 270 -18.29 -0.92 -21.03
C THR A 270 -18.92 -2.00 -21.89
N ALA A 271 -19.22 -1.71 -23.16
CA ALA A 271 -19.70 -2.70 -24.12
C ALA A 271 -18.58 -3.68 -24.51
N ASP A 272 -17.35 -3.19 -24.60
CA ASP A 272 -16.19 -3.98 -24.98
C ASP A 272 -15.51 -4.58 -23.75
N LYS A 273 -15.04 -5.83 -23.88
CA LYS A 273 -14.27 -6.48 -22.84
C LYS A 273 -12.95 -5.71 -22.63
N PRO A 274 -12.62 -5.32 -21.39
CA PRO A 274 -11.36 -4.67 -21.08
C PRO A 274 -10.15 -5.53 -21.51
N LEU A 275 -9.17 -4.92 -22.16
CA LEU A 275 -7.93 -5.59 -22.59
C LEU A 275 -7.06 -6.04 -21.40
N VAL A 276 -7.19 -5.37 -20.24
CA VAL A 276 -6.36 -5.60 -19.05
C VAL A 276 -7.22 -5.68 -17.79
N GLY A 277 -7.00 -6.71 -16.97
CA GLY A 277 -7.70 -6.94 -15.71
C GLY A 277 -8.94 -7.83 -15.84
N SER A 278 -9.56 -8.16 -14.71
CA SER A 278 -10.78 -8.95 -14.65
C SER A 278 -12.04 -8.11 -14.86
N SER A 279 -12.99 -8.69 -15.59
CA SER A 279 -14.33 -8.12 -15.82
C SER A 279 -15.39 -9.22 -15.77
N THR A 280 -16.60 -8.86 -15.37
CA THR A 280 -17.73 -9.79 -15.30
C THR A 280 -18.77 -9.41 -16.36
N PRO A 281 -19.10 -10.31 -17.29
CA PRO A 281 -20.13 -10.04 -18.30
C PRO A 281 -21.52 -10.02 -17.67
N ILE A 282 -22.37 -9.11 -18.12
CA ILE A 282 -23.77 -9.00 -17.69
C ILE A 282 -24.65 -8.55 -18.87
N LYS A 283 -25.91 -8.98 -18.88
CA LYS A 283 -26.89 -8.56 -19.89
C LYS A 283 -27.54 -7.23 -19.47
N TYR A 284 -27.51 -6.25 -20.36
CA TYR A 284 -28.15 -4.95 -20.21
C TYR A 284 -28.79 -4.55 -21.55
N LEU A 285 -30.09 -4.25 -21.55
CA LEU A 285 -30.86 -3.92 -22.78
C LEU A 285 -30.65 -4.94 -23.92
N HIS A 286 -30.69 -6.24 -23.59
CA HIS A 286 -30.41 -7.36 -24.50
C HIS A 286 -29.00 -7.43 -25.11
N LYS A 287 -28.07 -6.58 -24.66
CA LYS A 287 -26.66 -6.61 -25.05
C LYS A 287 -25.80 -7.11 -23.89
N SER A 288 -24.72 -7.82 -24.20
CA SER A 288 -23.70 -8.15 -23.20
C SER A 288 -22.80 -6.94 -22.99
N ILE A 289 -22.68 -6.49 -21.76
CA ILE A 289 -21.71 -5.47 -21.32
C ILE A 289 -20.82 -6.08 -20.24
N PHE A 290 -19.76 -5.37 -19.88
CA PHE A 290 -18.77 -5.82 -18.91
C PHE A 290 -18.71 -4.86 -17.72
N ILE A 291 -18.79 -5.43 -16.52
CA ILE A 291 -18.49 -4.75 -15.26
C ILE A 291 -17.00 -4.95 -14.98
N TYR A 292 -16.22 -3.86 -14.88
CA TYR A 292 -14.83 -3.99 -14.45
C TYR A 292 -14.78 -4.39 -12.97
N THR A 293 -14.01 -5.42 -12.62
CA THR A 293 -13.98 -5.97 -11.24
C THR A 293 -12.57 -6.09 -10.66
N HIS A 294 -11.55 -5.65 -11.39
CA HIS A 294 -10.16 -5.68 -10.93
C HIS A 294 -9.84 -4.47 -10.04
N TYR A 295 -10.47 -4.47 -8.87
CA TYR A 295 -10.43 -3.41 -7.88
C TYR A 295 -10.02 -3.98 -6.52
N SER A 296 -9.44 -3.12 -5.68
CA SER A 296 -9.27 -3.42 -4.25
C SER A 296 -10.63 -3.52 -3.56
N ALA A 297 -10.71 -4.08 -2.34
CA ALA A 297 -11.97 -4.12 -1.59
C ALA A 297 -12.55 -2.72 -1.34
N THR A 298 -11.70 -1.75 -1.01
CA THR A 298 -12.08 -0.33 -0.84
C THR A 298 -12.62 0.26 -2.13
N ASP A 299 -11.96 -0.01 -3.26
CA ASP A 299 -12.41 0.45 -4.57
C ASP A 299 -13.69 -0.27 -5.01
N CYS A 300 -13.89 -1.54 -4.64
CA CYS A 300 -15.15 -2.25 -4.84
C CYS A 300 -16.30 -1.54 -4.10
N ILE A 301 -16.10 -1.15 -2.83
CA ILE A 301 -17.10 -0.38 -2.08
C ILE A 301 -17.31 1.01 -2.69
N ALA A 302 -16.22 1.69 -3.06
CA ALA A 302 -16.27 3.04 -3.62
C ALA A 302 -17.02 3.06 -4.98
N ASN A 303 -16.75 2.07 -5.84
CA ASN A 303 -17.43 1.90 -7.12
C ASN A 303 -18.86 1.36 -6.96
N ALA A 304 -19.12 0.51 -5.95
CA ALA A 304 -20.48 0.09 -5.61
C ALA A 304 -21.33 1.31 -5.22
N LEU A 305 -20.83 2.13 -4.28
CA LEU A 305 -21.47 3.39 -3.90
C LEU A 305 -21.62 4.35 -5.08
N HIS A 306 -20.66 4.36 -6.01
CA HIS A 306 -20.76 5.18 -7.21
C HIS A 306 -21.89 4.72 -8.15
N ALA A 307 -21.96 3.42 -8.43
CA ALA A 307 -23.01 2.83 -9.25
C ALA A 307 -24.39 3.00 -8.63
N LEU A 308 -24.52 2.81 -7.31
CA LEU A 308 -25.79 2.93 -6.60
C LEU A 308 -26.39 4.36 -6.63
N LYS A 309 -25.59 5.39 -6.94
CA LYS A 309 -26.13 6.74 -7.23
C LYS A 309 -26.99 6.79 -8.49
N LEU A 310 -26.85 5.81 -9.39
CA LEU A 310 -27.68 5.67 -10.58
C LEU A 310 -28.99 4.92 -10.31
N THR A 311 -29.22 4.44 -9.09
CA THR A 311 -30.48 3.77 -8.73
C THR A 311 -31.63 4.79 -8.73
N PRO A 312 -32.75 4.52 -9.42
CA PRO A 312 -33.91 5.42 -9.41
C PRO A 312 -34.44 5.65 -7.99
N ASP A 313 -34.89 6.87 -7.69
CA ASP A 313 -35.30 7.28 -6.33
C ASP A 313 -36.39 6.38 -5.73
N PHE A 314 -37.35 5.90 -6.53
CA PHE A 314 -38.41 5.00 -6.07
C PHE A 314 -37.91 3.63 -5.59
N MET A 315 -36.68 3.26 -5.95
CA MET A 315 -36.03 2.02 -5.50
C MET A 315 -35.15 2.23 -4.25
N GLN A 316 -34.88 3.47 -3.83
CA GLN A 316 -34.05 3.78 -2.66
C GLN A 316 -34.87 3.77 -1.36
N LYS A 317 -35.37 2.59 -0.97
CA LYS A 317 -36.18 2.41 0.25
C LYS A 317 -35.33 2.36 1.52
N VAL A 318 -34.12 1.83 1.44
CA VAL A 318 -33.18 1.70 2.55
C VAL A 318 -31.76 2.08 2.14
N VAL A 319 -30.93 2.42 3.13
CA VAL A 319 -29.50 2.66 2.90
C VAL A 319 -28.78 1.34 2.62
N PRO A 320 -28.03 1.23 1.50
CA PRO A 320 -27.23 0.04 1.18
C PRO A 320 -26.26 -0.29 2.31
N SER A 321 -26.28 -1.53 2.78
CA SER A 321 -25.55 -1.95 3.98
C SER A 321 -25.01 -3.36 3.81
N VAL A 322 -23.94 -3.72 4.53
CA VAL A 322 -23.31 -5.04 4.50
C VAL A 322 -23.24 -5.65 5.90
N ALA A 323 -23.44 -6.95 5.99
CA ALA A 323 -23.21 -7.74 7.20
C ALA A 323 -21.99 -8.66 7.02
N PHE A 324 -21.32 -8.98 8.12
CA PHE A 324 -20.02 -9.65 8.17
C PHE A 324 -20.02 -10.94 8.98
#